data_AF-F8E1U6-F1
#
_entry.id   AF-F8E1U6-F1
#
_cell.length_a   1.000
_cell.length_b   1.000
_cell.length_c   1.000
_cell.angle_alpha   90.00
_cell.angle_beta   90.00
_cell.angle_gamma   90.00
#
_symmetry.space_group_name_H-M   'P 1'
#
loop_
_entity.id
_entity.type
_entity.pdbx_description
1 polymer ?
#
loop_
_entity_poly.entity_id
_entity_poly.type
_entity_poly.pdbx_seq_one_letter_code
_entity_poly.pdbx_strand_id
1 'polypeptide(L)'
;MDMSTKRNPAAGNAASSPERGDAKLEAAIDNTPVAKADLCAKPTAEKLPGTAKNAKLVLAVEFFRGWGKDILDGEALGDELAGDLKKFLKANKAELHFIRRPGRAGQDREKLGTRQLFIAWADAERAGYNPEEPYTPILEEMQVASTRDLLDLDLSRPGANAQAKTVDRNILLVCTHARRDRCCAIFGRPVAAELSKDYDEVWESSHTKGHRFAPSMILLPSNYSFGRLTSEEARHMLDGAREQHLTFHNNRGRGTLTPPAQVAELQVARHLLGVGIEPGLNDFASREIDSEIVHDREGNKSKTVKVEVTHFPTQKGFRVHLVQTDPIEVLTSCGEPPKKQRGWKATVLEEI
;
A
#
# COMPACT_ATOMS: atom_id res chain seq x y z
N MET A 1 12.87 84.19 -38.66
CA MET A 1 11.53 83.60 -38.89
C MET A 1 11.34 82.57 -37.78
N ASP A 2 11.02 83.04 -36.58
CA ASP A 2 9.66 83.36 -36.07
C ASP A 2 9.17 82.14 -35.24
N MET A 3 9.58 82.08 -33.98
CA MET A 3 8.84 82.50 -32.75
C MET A 3 7.76 81.49 -32.35
N SER A 4 7.90 80.84 -31.18
CA SER A 4 7.39 81.29 -29.85
C SER A 4 5.88 81.04 -29.74
N THR A 5 5.31 80.39 -28.72
CA THR A 5 5.42 80.67 -27.29
C THR A 5 4.69 79.60 -26.45
N LYS A 6 5.31 79.23 -25.33
CA LYS A 6 4.77 79.17 -23.95
C LYS A 6 3.36 78.58 -23.69
N ARG A 7 3.29 77.64 -22.74
CA ARG A 7 2.87 77.87 -21.33
C ARG A 7 2.93 76.59 -20.48
N ASN A 8 3.74 76.63 -19.43
CA ASN A 8 3.51 75.99 -18.12
C ASN A 8 2.65 76.98 -17.26
N PRO A 9 2.00 76.68 -16.10
CA PRO A 9 1.94 75.48 -15.25
C PRO A 9 0.55 75.18 -14.58
N ALA A 10 0.51 74.16 -13.70
CA ALA A 10 -0.43 73.88 -12.58
C ALA A 10 -1.85 73.32 -12.93
N ALA A 11 -2.45 72.33 -12.27
CA ALA A 11 -2.17 71.56 -11.05
C ALA A 11 -2.99 70.25 -11.08
N GLY A 12 -2.54 69.19 -10.40
CA GLY A 12 -3.40 68.04 -10.09
C GLY A 12 -2.64 66.77 -9.72
N ASN A 13 -2.26 66.65 -8.44
CA ASN A 13 -1.63 65.49 -7.78
C ASN A 13 -2.20 64.13 -8.18
N ALA A 14 -1.32 63.14 -8.37
CA ALA A 14 -1.40 61.86 -7.63
C ALA A 14 -0.10 61.07 -7.79
N ALA A 15 0.34 60.46 -6.70
CA ALA A 15 1.58 59.74 -6.53
C ALA A 15 1.67 58.43 -7.34
N SER A 16 2.85 58.13 -7.87
CA SER A 16 3.35 56.75 -7.99
C SER A 16 4.88 56.75 -7.83
N SER A 17 5.32 56.35 -6.63
CA SER A 17 6.71 56.12 -6.26
C SER A 17 7.15 54.69 -6.61
N PRO A 18 8.47 54.42 -6.62
CA PRO A 18 9.11 53.57 -7.63
C PRO A 18 9.30 52.11 -7.22
N GLU A 19 9.62 51.32 -8.25
CA GLU A 19 10.26 50.00 -8.28
C GLU A 19 10.77 49.46 -6.93
N ARG A 20 10.22 48.30 -6.51
CA ARG A 20 10.83 47.43 -5.51
C ARG A 20 11.01 46.05 -6.10
N GLY A 21 12.26 45.59 -6.08
CA GLY A 21 12.71 44.33 -6.64
C GLY A 21 12.03 43.10 -6.07
N ASP A 22 11.65 42.21 -6.98
CA ASP A 22 11.25 40.82 -6.72
C ASP A 22 12.48 39.96 -6.41
N ALA A 23 13.17 40.31 -5.33
CA ALA A 23 14.20 39.49 -4.72
C ALA A 23 13.76 39.15 -3.30
N LYS A 24 12.84 38.17 -3.17
CA LYS A 24 12.63 37.29 -2.02
C LYS A 24 11.35 36.45 -2.18
N LEU A 25 11.41 35.39 -2.97
CA LEU A 25 10.64 34.17 -2.69
C LEU A 25 11.27 32.91 -3.31
N GLU A 26 12.60 32.86 -3.37
CA GLU A 26 13.32 31.58 -3.49
C GLU A 26 13.80 31.20 -2.08
N ALA A 27 12.88 30.76 -1.24
CA ALA A 27 13.25 29.96 -0.09
C ALA A 27 13.76 28.62 -0.65
N ALA A 28 15.09 28.50 -0.72
CA ALA A 28 15.79 27.29 -1.13
C ALA A 28 15.17 26.07 -0.42
N ILE A 29 14.47 25.24 -1.20
CA ILE A 29 14.09 23.91 -0.75
C ILE A 29 15.39 23.13 -0.72
N ASP A 30 15.94 22.99 0.48
CA ASP A 30 17.08 22.13 0.73
C ASP A 30 16.70 20.69 0.35
N ASN A 31 17.24 20.23 -0.78
CA ASN A 31 16.97 18.91 -1.36
C ASN A 31 17.82 17.79 -0.72
N THR A 32 18.55 18.08 0.35
CA THR A 32 19.35 17.10 1.09
C THR A 32 18.43 16.06 1.75
N PRO A 33 18.77 14.75 1.76
CA PRO A 33 17.92 13.69 2.33
C PRO A 33 17.46 13.94 3.78
N VAL A 34 18.24 14.70 4.54
CA VAL A 34 17.99 15.05 5.94
C VAL A 34 16.76 15.95 6.13
N ALA A 35 16.53 16.92 5.23
CA ALA A 35 15.39 17.85 5.35
C ALA A 35 14.03 17.19 5.04
N LYS A 36 14.01 16.10 4.25
CA LYS A 36 12.78 15.32 3.97
C LYS A 36 12.32 14.48 5.17
N ALA A 37 13.26 14.08 6.05
CA ALA A 37 13.00 13.18 7.16
C ALA A 37 12.30 13.85 8.36
N ASP A 38 12.59 15.12 8.64
CA ASP A 38 12.02 15.84 9.79
C ASP A 38 10.53 16.18 9.64
N LEU A 39 10.02 16.08 8.43
CA LEU A 39 8.64 16.37 8.03
C LEU A 39 7.74 15.13 7.98
N CYS A 40 8.31 13.97 8.30
CA CYS A 40 7.69 12.66 8.23
C CYS A 40 7.67 11.99 9.59
N ALA A 41 6.72 11.07 9.81
CA ALA A 41 6.70 10.27 11.02
C ALA A 41 8.04 9.54 11.18
N LYS A 42 8.79 9.84 12.26
CA LYS A 42 10.06 9.18 12.55
C LYS A 42 9.83 7.68 12.76
N PRO A 43 10.76 6.81 12.33
CA PRO A 43 10.67 5.38 12.59
C PRO A 43 10.51 5.12 14.09
N THR A 44 9.39 4.51 14.47
CA THR A 44 9.17 4.03 15.83
C THR A 44 9.76 2.62 16.00
N ALA A 45 9.95 2.19 17.25
CA ALA A 45 10.32 0.81 17.61
C ALA A 45 9.23 -0.24 17.26
N GLU A 46 8.17 0.18 16.57
CA GLU A 46 7.10 -0.70 16.13
C GLU A 46 7.60 -1.77 15.17
N LYS A 47 7.19 -3.02 15.43
CA LYS A 47 7.46 -4.16 14.55
C LYS A 47 6.50 -4.15 13.36
N LEU A 48 7.03 -4.45 12.18
CA LEU A 48 6.25 -4.51 10.94
C LEU A 48 5.31 -5.73 10.84
N PRO A 49 5.71 -6.96 11.25
CA PRO A 49 4.84 -8.13 11.16
C PRO A 49 3.49 -7.94 11.88
N GLY A 50 2.40 -8.37 11.25
CA GLY A 50 1.04 -8.24 11.80
C GLY A 50 0.35 -6.90 11.49
N THR A 51 0.93 -6.08 10.60
CA THR A 51 0.41 -4.74 10.31
C THR A 51 -0.15 -4.58 8.90
N ALA A 52 -0.14 -5.65 8.08
CA ALA A 52 -0.73 -5.63 6.75
C ALA A 52 -2.23 -5.29 6.81
N LYS A 53 -2.77 -4.73 5.72
CA LYS A 53 -4.22 -4.49 5.64
C LYS A 53 -4.91 -5.79 5.27
N ASN A 54 -5.98 -6.11 5.99
CA ASN A 54 -6.80 -7.26 5.66
C ASN A 54 -7.60 -6.98 4.38
N ALA A 55 -7.35 -7.76 3.34
CA ALA A 55 -8.11 -7.78 2.10
C ALA A 55 -7.92 -9.14 1.42
N LYS A 56 -9.01 -9.75 0.96
CA LYS A 56 -8.98 -11.04 0.27
C LYS A 56 -9.28 -10.91 -1.23
N LEU A 57 -9.93 -9.83 -1.62
CA LEU A 57 -10.16 -9.45 -3.01
C LEU A 57 -9.69 -8.01 -3.19
N VAL A 58 -8.79 -7.78 -4.14
CA VAL A 58 -8.22 -6.46 -4.39
C VAL A 58 -8.42 -6.08 -5.86
N LEU A 59 -9.04 -4.93 -6.09
CA LEU A 59 -9.18 -4.30 -7.39
C LEU A 59 -8.12 -3.20 -7.51
N ALA A 60 -7.33 -3.19 -8.58
CA ALA A 60 -6.40 -2.11 -8.87
C ALA A 60 -6.68 -1.54 -10.25
N VAL A 61 -7.20 -0.32 -10.33
CA VAL A 61 -7.64 0.32 -11.58
C VAL A 61 -6.83 1.57 -11.88
N GLU A 62 -6.49 1.79 -13.15
CA GLU A 62 -5.83 3.02 -13.57
C GLU A 62 -6.70 4.26 -13.29
N PHE A 63 -6.12 5.20 -12.54
CA PHE A 63 -6.68 6.54 -12.32
C PHE A 63 -5.56 7.58 -12.45
N PHE A 64 -5.61 8.34 -13.53
CA PHE A 64 -4.47 9.11 -14.04
C PHE A 64 -4.18 10.41 -13.27
N ARG A 65 -5.21 11.01 -12.65
CA ARG A 65 -5.15 12.35 -12.03
C ARG A 65 -5.24 12.28 -10.50
N GLY A 66 -5.59 13.40 -9.85
CA GLY A 66 -5.63 13.50 -8.39
C GLY A 66 -6.64 12.55 -7.75
N TRP A 67 -6.26 11.95 -6.62
CA TRP A 67 -7.02 10.87 -5.94
C TRP A 67 -7.82 11.33 -4.71
N GLY A 68 -7.96 12.63 -4.45
CA GLY A 68 -8.54 13.13 -3.21
C GLY A 68 -7.67 12.87 -1.98
N LYS A 69 -8.22 12.99 -0.77
CA LYS A 69 -7.57 12.54 0.48
C LYS A 69 -7.87 11.06 0.74
N ASP A 70 -9.03 10.60 0.29
CA ASP A 70 -9.46 9.20 0.21
C ASP A 70 -10.04 8.95 -1.19
N ILE A 71 -9.75 7.81 -1.81
CA ILE A 71 -10.13 7.61 -3.22
C ILE A 71 -11.65 7.57 -3.44
N LEU A 72 -12.43 7.38 -2.36
CA LEU A 72 -13.88 7.38 -2.37
C LEU A 72 -14.46 8.57 -1.57
N ASP A 73 -13.72 9.65 -1.32
CA ASP A 73 -14.26 10.85 -0.65
C ASP A 73 -15.14 11.75 -1.54
N GLY A 74 -15.24 11.44 -2.83
CA GLY A 74 -16.02 12.22 -3.81
C GLY A 74 -15.19 13.21 -4.61
N GLU A 75 -13.97 13.55 -4.18
CA GLU A 75 -13.14 14.55 -4.88
C GLU A 75 -12.66 14.03 -6.25
N ALA A 76 -12.29 12.75 -6.34
CA ALA A 76 -11.80 12.15 -7.57
C ALA A 76 -12.93 11.65 -8.50
N LEU A 77 -14.03 11.15 -7.93
CA LEU A 77 -15.06 10.40 -8.66
C LEU A 77 -16.41 11.12 -8.77
N GLY A 78 -16.61 12.20 -8.02
CA GLY A 78 -17.94 12.71 -7.70
C GLY A 78 -18.64 11.87 -6.63
N ASP A 79 -19.55 12.50 -5.88
CA ASP A 79 -20.21 11.88 -4.71
C ASP A 79 -21.06 10.66 -5.08
N GLU A 80 -21.76 10.70 -6.20
CA GLU A 80 -22.64 9.62 -6.67
C GLU A 80 -21.84 8.34 -6.93
N LEU A 81 -20.84 8.40 -7.83
CA LEU A 81 -20.03 7.24 -8.19
C LEU A 81 -19.20 6.73 -7.00
N ALA A 82 -18.66 7.64 -6.17
CA ALA A 82 -17.96 7.24 -4.95
C ALA A 82 -18.89 6.49 -3.98
N GLY A 83 -20.15 6.93 -3.84
CA GLY A 83 -21.17 6.28 -3.03
C GLY A 83 -21.55 4.89 -3.54
N ASP A 84 -21.72 4.74 -4.85
CA ASP A 84 -22.07 3.45 -5.45
C ASP A 84 -20.92 2.45 -5.40
N LEU A 85 -19.68 2.89 -5.65
CA LEU A 85 -18.50 2.05 -5.49
C LEU A 85 -18.31 1.61 -4.04
N LYS A 86 -18.54 2.49 -3.04
CA LYS A 86 -18.51 2.09 -1.62
C LYS A 86 -19.49 0.95 -1.33
N LYS A 87 -20.73 1.02 -1.85
CA LYS A 87 -21.74 -0.03 -1.66
C LYS A 87 -21.31 -1.32 -2.35
N PHE A 88 -20.86 -1.24 -3.60
CA PHE A 88 -20.41 -2.37 -4.39
C PHE A 88 -19.21 -3.10 -3.75
N LEU A 89 -18.17 -2.35 -3.36
CA LEU A 89 -16.99 -2.90 -2.70
C LEU A 89 -17.34 -3.55 -1.36
N LYS A 90 -18.23 -2.93 -0.57
CA LYS A 90 -18.70 -3.50 0.70
C LYS A 90 -19.47 -4.80 0.50
N ALA A 91 -20.40 -4.84 -0.46
CA ALA A 91 -21.17 -6.04 -0.79
C ALA A 91 -20.24 -7.20 -1.22
N ASN A 92 -19.19 -6.87 -1.97
CA ASN A 92 -18.22 -7.84 -2.45
C ASN A 92 -17.01 -8.03 -1.54
N LYS A 93 -16.95 -7.42 -0.34
CA LYS A 93 -15.77 -7.43 0.55
C LYS A 93 -14.43 -7.18 -0.18
N ALA A 94 -14.46 -6.30 -1.16
CA ALA A 94 -13.32 -5.98 -2.03
C ALA A 94 -12.65 -4.68 -1.58
N GLU A 95 -11.33 -4.61 -1.76
CA GLU A 95 -10.54 -3.40 -1.58
C GLU A 95 -10.24 -2.78 -2.95
N LEU A 96 -10.32 -1.45 -3.06
CA LEU A 96 -9.98 -0.72 -4.28
C LEU A 96 -8.70 0.07 -4.10
N HIS A 97 -7.81 -0.04 -5.08
CA HIS A 97 -6.67 0.84 -5.26
C HIS A 97 -6.78 1.56 -6.60
N PHE A 98 -6.54 2.88 -6.57
CA PHE A 98 -6.17 3.58 -7.79
C PHE A 98 -4.70 3.35 -8.04
N ILE A 99 -4.37 3.07 -9.30
CA ILE A 99 -3.00 2.86 -9.75
C ILE A 99 -2.69 3.79 -10.92
N ARG A 100 -1.41 4.01 -11.19
CA ARG A 100 -0.94 4.65 -12.42
C ARG A 100 0.49 4.24 -12.69
N ARG A 101 0.92 4.27 -13.96
CA ARG A 101 2.33 4.10 -14.28
C ARG A 101 3.15 5.23 -13.62
N PRO A 102 4.35 4.94 -13.10
CA PRO A 102 5.18 5.97 -12.48
C PRO A 102 5.53 7.12 -13.43
N GLY A 103 5.66 8.32 -12.86
CA GLY A 103 6.05 9.51 -13.61
C GLY A 103 4.97 10.12 -14.51
N ARG A 104 5.37 11.04 -15.40
CA ARG A 104 4.44 11.80 -16.27
C ARG A 104 3.81 10.93 -17.36
N ALA A 105 4.59 10.00 -17.92
CA ALA A 105 4.13 9.09 -18.97
C ALA A 105 2.88 8.29 -18.54
N GLY A 106 2.77 7.96 -17.25
CA GLY A 106 1.58 7.29 -16.74
C GLY A 106 0.31 8.12 -16.72
N GLN A 107 0.43 9.44 -16.67
CA GLN A 107 -0.74 10.32 -16.75
C GLN A 107 -1.20 10.51 -18.19
N ASP A 108 -0.27 10.46 -19.15
CA ASP A 108 -0.57 10.57 -20.58
C ASP A 108 -1.35 9.37 -21.12
N ARG A 109 -1.36 8.24 -20.41
CA ARG A 109 -2.18 7.06 -20.73
C ARG A 109 -3.68 7.34 -20.71
N GLU A 110 -4.13 8.43 -20.09
CA GLU A 110 -5.50 8.92 -20.20
C GLU A 110 -5.96 9.07 -21.66
N LYS A 111 -5.03 9.40 -22.57
CA LYS A 111 -5.29 9.56 -24.01
C LYS A 111 -5.64 8.24 -24.73
N LEU A 112 -5.38 7.09 -24.11
CA LEU A 112 -5.73 5.78 -24.67
C LEU A 112 -7.23 5.50 -24.60
N GLY A 113 -7.98 6.23 -23.79
CA GLY A 113 -9.43 6.03 -23.62
C GLY A 113 -9.82 4.77 -22.84
N THR A 114 -8.86 3.96 -22.42
CA THR A 114 -9.05 2.77 -21.57
C THR A 114 -8.18 2.84 -20.32
N ARG A 115 -8.52 2.00 -19.35
CA ARG A 115 -7.82 1.84 -18.07
C ARG A 115 -7.48 0.37 -17.88
N GLN A 116 -6.24 0.10 -17.50
CA GLN A 116 -5.88 -1.22 -16.97
C GLN A 116 -6.61 -1.43 -15.64
N LEU A 117 -7.26 -2.58 -15.52
CA LEU A 117 -7.80 -3.13 -14.29
C LEU A 117 -7.08 -4.44 -13.97
N PHE A 118 -6.71 -4.62 -12.71
CA PHE A 118 -6.31 -5.90 -12.15
C PHE A 118 -7.31 -6.34 -11.07
N ILE A 119 -7.61 -7.63 -11.06
CA ILE A 119 -8.42 -8.29 -10.03
C ILE A 119 -7.52 -9.35 -9.38
N ALA A 120 -7.12 -9.11 -8.14
CA ALA A 120 -6.31 -10.05 -7.36
C ALA A 120 -7.20 -10.85 -6.42
N TRP A 121 -7.36 -12.13 -6.75
CA TRP A 121 -8.12 -13.12 -6.01
C TRP A 121 -7.20 -13.79 -4.98
N ALA A 122 -7.01 -13.12 -3.85
CA ALA A 122 -6.23 -13.66 -2.73
C ALA A 122 -7.06 -14.60 -1.82
N ASP A 123 -8.38 -14.65 -2.01
CA ASP A 123 -9.31 -15.52 -1.28
C ASP A 123 -9.38 -16.92 -1.90
N ALA A 124 -8.82 -17.92 -1.21
CA ALA A 124 -8.94 -19.31 -1.64
C ALA A 124 -10.41 -19.73 -1.82
N GLU A 125 -11.30 -19.32 -0.90
CA GLU A 125 -12.71 -19.71 -0.91
C GLU A 125 -13.44 -19.27 -2.18
N ARG A 126 -13.28 -18.00 -2.59
CA ARG A 126 -13.89 -17.49 -3.84
C ARG A 126 -13.26 -18.05 -5.09
N ALA A 127 -11.99 -18.43 -5.00
CA ALA A 127 -11.31 -19.14 -6.06
C ALA A 127 -11.73 -20.61 -6.16
N GLY A 128 -12.60 -21.10 -5.28
CA GLY A 128 -13.09 -22.48 -5.27
C GLY A 128 -12.14 -23.47 -4.59
N TYR A 129 -11.18 -22.97 -3.82
CA TYR A 129 -10.20 -23.77 -3.08
C TYR A 129 -10.55 -23.83 -1.59
N ASN A 130 -10.09 -24.89 -0.94
CA ASN A 130 -10.17 -25.02 0.51
C ASN A 130 -9.23 -23.99 1.20
N PRO A 131 -9.73 -23.08 2.06
CA PRO A 131 -8.88 -22.11 2.77
C PRO A 131 -7.86 -22.73 3.73
N GLU A 132 -8.02 -24.01 4.07
CA GLU A 132 -7.09 -24.76 4.94
C GLU A 132 -5.97 -25.46 4.15
N GLU A 133 -5.99 -25.37 2.82
CA GLU A 133 -5.02 -25.95 1.88
C GLU A 133 -4.13 -24.84 1.24
N PRO A 134 -2.98 -25.19 0.62
CA PRO A 134 -2.19 -24.19 -0.06
C PRO A 134 -2.94 -23.72 -1.29
N TYR A 135 -2.95 -22.42 -1.51
CA TYR A 135 -3.62 -21.82 -2.65
C TYR A 135 -2.65 -20.87 -3.33
N THR A 136 -2.55 -21.01 -4.66
CA THR A 136 -1.84 -20.07 -5.51
C THR A 136 -2.79 -18.93 -5.90
N PRO A 137 -2.56 -17.70 -5.43
CA PRO A 137 -3.43 -16.56 -5.70
C PRO A 137 -3.51 -16.24 -7.20
N ILE A 138 -4.71 -15.90 -7.68
CA ILE A 138 -4.97 -15.63 -9.10
C ILE A 138 -4.95 -14.11 -9.33
N LEU A 139 -4.20 -13.68 -10.35
CA LEU A 139 -4.28 -12.33 -10.89
C LEU A 139 -4.99 -12.36 -12.23
N GLU A 140 -6.05 -11.57 -12.37
CA GLU A 140 -6.68 -11.31 -13.66
C GLU A 140 -6.45 -9.87 -14.08
N GLU A 141 -6.39 -9.66 -15.39
CA GLU A 141 -6.25 -8.34 -15.99
C GLU A 141 -7.29 -8.11 -17.09
N MET A 142 -7.79 -6.88 -17.21
CA MET A 142 -8.65 -6.44 -18.30
C MET A 142 -8.55 -4.94 -18.54
N GLN A 143 -9.10 -4.47 -19.66
CA GLN A 143 -9.27 -3.06 -19.96
C GLN A 143 -10.72 -2.65 -19.69
N VAL A 144 -10.90 -1.54 -18.99
CA VAL A 144 -12.21 -0.89 -18.78
C VAL A 144 -12.21 0.50 -19.39
N ALA A 145 -13.35 0.97 -19.88
CA ALA A 145 -13.46 2.31 -20.45
C ALA A 145 -13.48 3.37 -19.35
N SER A 146 -14.11 3.07 -18.21
CA SER A 146 -14.26 4.00 -17.10
C SER A 146 -14.19 3.31 -15.74
N THR A 147 -13.96 4.08 -14.68
CA THR A 147 -14.03 3.57 -13.30
C THR A 147 -15.46 3.16 -12.91
N ARG A 148 -16.50 3.63 -13.64
CA ARG A 148 -17.90 3.22 -13.41
C ARG A 148 -18.13 1.76 -13.77
N ASP A 149 -17.42 1.25 -14.79
CA ASP A 149 -17.53 -0.12 -15.30
C ASP A 149 -17.16 -1.16 -14.21
N LEU A 150 -16.49 -0.75 -13.12
CA LEU A 150 -16.25 -1.62 -11.97
C LEU A 150 -17.55 -2.12 -11.31
N LEU A 151 -18.64 -1.36 -11.41
CA LEU A 151 -19.94 -1.72 -10.85
C LEU A 151 -20.60 -2.90 -11.58
N ASP A 152 -20.15 -3.19 -12.79
CA ASP A 152 -20.68 -4.27 -13.64
C ASP A 152 -19.87 -5.57 -13.51
N LEU A 153 -18.81 -5.58 -12.70
CA LEU A 153 -17.96 -6.77 -12.51
C LEU A 153 -18.70 -7.86 -11.73
N ASP A 154 -18.59 -9.09 -12.21
CA ASP A 154 -18.92 -10.28 -11.43
C ASP A 154 -17.71 -10.66 -10.57
N LEU A 155 -17.82 -10.43 -9.26
CA LEU A 155 -16.78 -10.71 -8.27
C LEU A 155 -17.05 -11.99 -7.46
N SER A 156 -17.91 -12.88 -7.98
CA SER A 156 -18.26 -14.15 -7.33
C SER A 156 -17.12 -15.17 -7.35
N ARG A 157 -16.38 -15.26 -8.46
CA ARG A 157 -15.26 -16.18 -8.66
C ARG A 157 -14.31 -15.70 -9.78
N PRO A 158 -13.05 -16.16 -9.78
CA PRO A 158 -12.17 -16.01 -10.94
C PRO A 158 -12.82 -16.59 -12.21
N GLY A 159 -12.56 -15.95 -13.35
CA GLY A 159 -13.06 -16.32 -14.67
C GLY A 159 -14.51 -15.91 -14.93
N ALA A 160 -15.18 -15.22 -14.01
CA ALA A 160 -16.56 -14.78 -14.19
C ALA A 160 -16.68 -13.61 -15.19
N ASN A 161 -15.64 -12.78 -15.33
CA ASN A 161 -15.61 -11.66 -16.26
C ASN A 161 -15.00 -12.11 -17.59
N ALA A 162 -15.81 -12.30 -18.63
CA ALA A 162 -15.38 -12.87 -19.92
C ALA A 162 -14.24 -12.09 -20.63
N GLN A 163 -14.06 -10.80 -20.30
CA GLN A 163 -13.01 -9.96 -20.85
C GLN A 163 -11.69 -10.03 -20.05
N ALA A 164 -11.73 -10.62 -18.86
CA ALA A 164 -10.57 -10.75 -17.99
C ALA A 164 -9.73 -11.97 -18.39
N LYS A 165 -8.41 -11.79 -18.32
CA LYS A 165 -7.43 -12.85 -18.57
C LYS A 165 -6.63 -13.10 -17.32
N THR A 166 -6.52 -14.37 -16.93
CA THR A 166 -5.57 -14.78 -15.91
C THR A 166 -4.15 -14.57 -16.40
N VAL A 167 -3.28 -14.01 -15.57
CA VAL A 167 -1.88 -13.76 -15.87
C VAL A 167 -0.97 -14.36 -14.80
N ASP A 168 0.12 -14.96 -15.25
CA ASP A 168 1.12 -15.58 -14.39
C ASP A 168 2.27 -14.60 -14.09
N ARG A 169 1.94 -13.56 -13.32
CA ARG A 169 2.94 -12.59 -12.82
C ARG A 169 2.44 -11.88 -11.57
N ASN A 170 3.37 -11.35 -10.80
CA ASN A 170 3.07 -10.43 -9.72
C ASN A 170 2.95 -8.98 -10.22
N ILE A 171 2.26 -8.13 -9.48
CA ILE A 171 2.36 -6.67 -9.62
C ILE A 171 2.67 -6.03 -8.26
N LEU A 172 3.49 -4.97 -8.28
CA LEU A 172 3.87 -4.24 -7.08
C LEU A 172 3.17 -2.87 -7.05
N LEU A 173 2.35 -2.67 -6.03
CA LEU A 173 1.69 -1.41 -5.75
C LEU A 173 2.52 -0.61 -4.74
N VAL A 174 3.16 0.46 -5.20
CA VAL A 174 3.94 1.38 -4.36
C VAL A 174 3.10 2.58 -4.00
N CYS A 175 2.78 2.76 -2.72
CA CYS A 175 1.92 3.86 -2.29
C CYS A 175 2.60 5.23 -2.47
N THR A 176 2.02 6.09 -3.31
CA THR A 176 2.52 7.46 -3.59
C THR A 176 1.52 8.57 -3.24
N HIS A 177 0.51 8.23 -2.42
CA HIS A 177 -0.66 9.05 -2.14
C HIS A 177 -0.39 10.27 -1.24
N ALA A 178 0.23 11.32 -1.79
CA ALA A 178 0.67 12.52 -1.07
C ALA A 178 -0.43 13.21 -0.23
N ARG A 179 -1.66 13.28 -0.77
CA ARG A 179 -2.80 13.93 -0.11
C ARG A 179 -3.31 13.17 1.10
N ARG A 180 -3.16 11.84 1.09
CA ARG A 180 -3.44 11.01 2.27
C ARG A 180 -2.38 11.21 3.33
N ASP A 181 -1.12 11.04 2.93
CA ASP A 181 0.03 11.28 3.79
C ASP A 181 1.28 11.57 2.93
N ARG A 182 1.99 12.64 3.28
CA ARG A 182 3.12 13.13 2.48
C ARG A 182 4.27 12.13 2.43
N CYS A 183 4.48 11.30 3.47
CA CYS A 183 5.58 10.33 3.48
C CYS A 183 5.46 9.28 2.39
N CYS A 184 4.23 8.88 2.06
CA CYS A 184 4.00 7.98 0.93
C CYS A 184 4.58 8.54 -0.37
N ALA A 185 4.37 9.83 -0.64
CA ALA A 185 4.92 10.45 -1.84
C ALA A 185 6.43 10.69 -1.76
N ILE A 186 6.94 11.13 -0.60
CA ILE A 186 8.36 11.42 -0.38
C ILE A 186 9.21 10.16 -0.59
N PHE A 187 8.79 9.03 -0.01
CA PHE A 187 9.58 7.80 -0.04
C PHE A 187 9.14 6.83 -1.15
N GLY A 188 7.85 6.81 -1.51
CA GLY A 188 7.31 5.86 -2.49
C GLY A 188 7.60 6.25 -3.94
N ARG A 189 7.51 7.54 -4.31
CA ARG A 189 7.73 7.96 -5.70
C ARG A 189 9.14 7.67 -6.21
N PRO A 190 10.22 7.92 -5.44
CA PRO A 190 11.57 7.55 -5.87
C PRO A 190 11.73 6.06 -6.13
N VAL A 191 11.19 5.21 -5.25
CA VAL A 191 11.23 3.74 -5.40
C VAL A 191 10.46 3.31 -6.64
N ALA A 192 9.22 3.79 -6.82
CA ALA A 192 8.40 3.44 -7.98
C ALA A 192 9.06 3.89 -9.30
N ALA A 193 9.60 5.11 -9.35
CA ALA A 193 10.28 5.64 -10.52
C ALA A 193 11.55 4.84 -10.85
N GLU A 194 12.34 4.48 -9.85
CA GLU A 194 13.57 3.71 -10.06
C GLU A 194 13.29 2.31 -10.60
N LEU A 195 12.38 1.58 -9.97
CA LEU A 195 12.03 0.23 -10.39
C LEU A 195 11.34 0.22 -11.77
N SER A 196 10.52 1.23 -12.09
CA SER A 196 9.82 1.26 -13.38
C SER A 196 10.71 1.35 -14.62
N LYS A 197 12.01 1.56 -14.45
CA LYS A 197 12.98 1.50 -15.56
C LYS A 197 13.18 0.07 -16.06
N ASP A 198 13.05 -0.92 -15.18
CA ASP A 198 13.37 -2.32 -15.47
C ASP A 198 12.17 -3.28 -15.23
N TYR A 199 11.10 -2.80 -14.58
CA TYR A 199 9.95 -3.62 -14.17
C TYR A 199 8.62 -3.00 -14.64
N ASP A 200 7.96 -3.66 -15.59
CA ASP A 200 6.61 -3.33 -16.06
C ASP A 200 5.52 -3.74 -15.06
N GLU A 201 5.88 -4.43 -13.98
CA GLU A 201 4.98 -4.87 -12.91
C GLU A 201 4.76 -3.79 -11.84
N VAL A 202 5.51 -2.69 -11.89
CA VAL A 202 5.50 -1.64 -10.86
C VAL A 202 4.47 -0.56 -11.18
N TRP A 203 3.67 -0.25 -10.17
CA TRP A 203 2.63 0.77 -10.22
C TRP A 203 2.74 1.72 -9.04
N GLU A 204 2.58 3.02 -9.31
CA GLU A 204 2.19 3.93 -8.24
C GLU A 204 0.76 3.59 -7.81
N SER A 205 0.49 3.66 -6.52
CA SER A 205 -0.81 3.30 -5.95
C SER A 205 -1.32 4.33 -4.95
N SER A 206 -2.64 4.38 -4.80
CA SER A 206 -3.32 5.06 -3.71
C SER A 206 -3.00 4.42 -2.36
N HIS A 207 -3.69 4.82 -1.30
CA HIS A 207 -3.24 4.50 0.04
C HIS A 207 -3.33 3.00 0.35
N THR A 208 -2.19 2.35 0.62
CA THR A 208 -2.10 0.92 0.92
C THR A 208 -2.17 0.56 2.40
N LYS A 209 -2.45 1.52 3.30
CA LYS A 209 -2.28 1.46 4.77
C LYS A 209 -0.81 1.32 5.17
N GLY A 210 -0.38 2.03 6.21
CA GLY A 210 0.97 1.91 6.78
C GLY A 210 1.94 2.96 6.25
N HIS A 211 1.47 4.20 6.06
CA HIS A 211 2.30 5.35 5.71
C HIS A 211 3.38 5.69 6.75
N ARG A 212 3.19 5.32 8.02
CA ARG A 212 4.26 5.33 9.03
C ARG A 212 5.40 4.34 8.76
N PHE A 213 5.19 3.41 7.83
CA PHE A 213 6.17 2.48 7.30
C PHE A 213 6.56 2.84 5.86
N ALA A 214 6.38 4.10 5.44
CA ALA A 214 6.67 4.51 4.07
C ALA A 214 8.15 4.19 3.69
N PRO A 215 8.40 3.76 2.44
CA PRO A 215 7.40 3.47 1.42
C PRO A 215 6.61 2.20 1.76
N SER A 216 5.28 2.28 1.66
CA SER A 216 4.37 1.15 1.90
C SER A 216 4.01 0.50 0.57
N MET A 217 4.12 -0.82 0.50
CA MET A 217 4.00 -1.59 -0.73
C MET A 217 3.10 -2.81 -0.54
N ILE A 218 2.40 -3.21 -1.59
CA ILE A 218 1.65 -4.47 -1.66
C ILE A 218 2.07 -5.22 -2.91
N LEU A 219 2.42 -6.50 -2.76
CA LEU A 219 2.64 -7.44 -3.85
C LEU A 219 1.34 -8.22 -4.09
N LEU A 220 0.78 -8.11 -5.29
CA LEU A 220 -0.39 -8.86 -5.73
C LEU A 220 0.04 -9.95 -6.72
N PRO A 221 -0.66 -11.11 -6.79
CA PRO A 221 -1.96 -11.39 -6.16
C PRO A 221 -1.92 -11.89 -4.72
N SER A 222 -0.75 -12.24 -4.17
CA SER A 222 -0.61 -12.84 -2.83
C SER A 222 -0.97 -11.91 -1.66
N ASN A 223 -1.02 -10.60 -1.92
CA ASN A 223 -1.33 -9.55 -0.95
C ASN A 223 -0.33 -9.49 0.22
N TYR A 224 0.95 -9.83 -0.01
CA TYR A 224 2.01 -9.51 0.96
C TYR A 224 2.27 -8.01 0.98
N SER A 225 2.34 -7.46 2.20
CA SER A 225 2.63 -6.04 2.40
C SER A 225 4.07 -5.84 2.88
N PHE A 226 4.72 -4.79 2.39
CA PHE A 226 6.06 -4.38 2.79
C PHE A 226 6.07 -2.92 3.23
N GLY A 227 7.06 -2.55 4.04
CA GLY A 227 7.32 -1.18 4.44
C GLY A 227 8.81 -0.87 4.38
N ARG A 228 9.21 0.40 4.37
CA ARG A 228 10.60 0.85 4.60
C ARG A 228 11.67 0.28 3.65
N LEU A 229 11.31 -0.42 2.58
CA LEU A 229 12.29 -0.92 1.61
C LEU A 229 12.87 0.24 0.79
N THR A 230 14.17 0.21 0.59
CA THR A 230 14.87 1.00 -0.42
C THR A 230 14.57 0.49 -1.83
N SER A 231 15.00 1.22 -2.86
CA SER A 231 14.84 0.77 -4.26
C SER A 231 15.59 -0.54 -4.53
N GLU A 232 16.77 -0.74 -3.95
CA GLU A 232 17.57 -1.96 -4.09
C GLU A 232 16.92 -3.15 -3.39
N GLU A 233 16.46 -2.97 -2.16
CA GLU A 233 15.76 -4.03 -1.42
C GLU A 233 14.41 -4.39 -2.07
N ALA A 234 13.69 -3.41 -2.61
CA ALA A 234 12.46 -3.64 -3.35
C ALA A 234 12.71 -4.35 -4.69
N ARG A 235 13.86 -4.12 -5.33
CA ARG A 235 14.32 -4.86 -6.51
C ARG A 235 14.55 -6.33 -6.16
N HIS A 236 15.35 -6.60 -5.13
CA HIS A 236 15.59 -7.96 -4.65
C HIS A 236 14.29 -8.68 -4.28
N MET A 237 13.35 -7.97 -3.65
CA MET A 237 12.03 -8.51 -3.33
C MET A 237 11.25 -8.90 -4.59
N LEU A 238 11.25 -8.06 -5.62
CA LEU A 238 10.58 -8.33 -6.89
C LEU A 238 11.22 -9.49 -7.68
N ASP A 239 12.55 -9.55 -7.72
CA ASP A 239 13.26 -10.64 -8.40
C ASP A 239 12.97 -11.97 -7.70
N GLY A 240 13.05 -12.00 -6.36
CA GLY A 240 12.65 -13.17 -5.58
C GLY A 240 11.18 -13.56 -5.82
N ALA A 241 10.27 -12.58 -5.89
CA ALA A 241 8.86 -12.84 -6.17
C ALA A 241 8.61 -13.45 -7.56
N ARG A 242 9.42 -13.11 -8.58
CA ARG A 242 9.35 -13.76 -9.91
C ARG A 242 9.75 -15.23 -9.83
N GLU A 243 10.65 -15.57 -8.93
CA GLU A 243 11.07 -16.94 -8.61
C GLU A 243 10.20 -17.61 -7.54
N GLN A 244 9.07 -16.98 -7.15
CA GLN A 244 8.17 -17.43 -6.09
C GLN A 244 8.77 -17.48 -4.68
N HIS A 245 9.92 -16.83 -4.43
CA HIS A 245 10.53 -16.73 -3.10
C HIS A 245 9.86 -15.68 -2.22
N LEU A 246 9.68 -16.00 -0.93
CA LEU A 246 9.12 -15.08 0.06
C LEU A 246 10.22 -14.19 0.65
N THR A 247 10.10 -12.87 0.45
CA THR A 247 10.99 -11.90 1.12
C THR A 247 10.57 -11.66 2.56
N PHE A 248 11.52 -11.75 3.50
CA PHE A 248 11.29 -11.51 4.94
C PHE A 248 11.61 -10.10 5.40
N HIS A 249 12.56 -9.46 4.73
CA HIS A 249 13.04 -8.14 5.12
C HIS A 249 11.91 -7.12 4.99
N ASN A 250 11.63 -6.42 6.09
CA ASN A 250 10.51 -5.48 6.23
C ASN A 250 9.12 -5.97 5.73
N ASN A 251 8.89 -7.28 5.73
CA ASN A 251 7.60 -7.86 5.44
C ASN A 251 6.64 -7.64 6.62
N ARG A 252 5.44 -7.14 6.33
CA ARG A 252 4.38 -6.83 7.29
C ARG A 252 3.38 -7.98 7.45
N GLY A 253 3.39 -8.95 6.55
CA GLY A 253 2.52 -10.11 6.52
C GLY A 253 1.63 -10.18 5.28
N ARG A 254 1.01 -11.35 5.10
CA ARG A 254 0.01 -11.62 4.06
C ARG A 254 -1.35 -11.03 4.45
N GLY A 255 -1.88 -10.13 3.63
CA GLY A 255 -3.12 -9.39 3.89
C GLY A 255 -4.40 -10.23 3.85
N THR A 256 -4.33 -11.52 3.53
CA THR A 256 -5.46 -12.45 3.69
C THR A 256 -5.60 -12.94 5.13
N LEU A 257 -4.55 -12.80 5.94
CA LEU A 257 -4.46 -13.30 7.30
C LEU A 257 -4.80 -12.21 8.33
N THR A 258 -5.24 -12.63 9.50
CA THR A 258 -5.38 -11.76 10.67
C THR A 258 -4.00 -11.28 11.16
N PRO A 259 -3.91 -10.20 11.96
CA PRO A 259 -2.65 -9.75 12.54
C PRO A 259 -1.80 -10.83 13.26
N PRO A 260 -2.33 -11.69 14.16
CA PRO A 260 -1.52 -12.75 14.76
C PRO A 260 -1.09 -13.82 13.74
N ALA A 261 -1.95 -14.21 12.78
CA ALA A 261 -1.60 -15.19 11.76
C ALA A 261 -0.52 -14.67 10.79
N GLN A 262 -0.54 -13.38 10.46
CA GLN A 262 0.54 -12.72 9.72
C GLN A 262 1.89 -12.83 10.46
N VAL A 263 1.89 -12.67 11.79
CA VAL A 263 3.10 -12.85 12.60
C VAL A 263 3.52 -14.32 12.60
N ALA A 264 2.58 -15.24 12.81
CA ALA A 264 2.85 -16.68 12.85
C ALA A 264 3.52 -17.19 11.58
N GLU A 265 2.94 -16.90 10.42
CA GLU A 265 3.47 -17.29 9.11
C GLU A 265 4.91 -16.78 8.91
N LEU A 266 5.16 -15.50 9.20
CA LEU A 266 6.50 -14.93 9.09
C LEU A 266 7.50 -15.48 10.11
N GLN A 267 7.05 -15.96 11.28
CA GLN A 267 7.94 -16.65 12.22
C GLN A 267 8.32 -18.04 11.73
N VAL A 268 7.36 -18.81 11.21
CA VAL A 268 7.61 -20.13 10.65
C VAL A 268 8.52 -20.04 9.44
N ALA A 269 8.27 -19.10 8.54
CA ALA A 269 9.11 -18.91 7.38
C ALA A 269 10.56 -18.51 7.75
N ARG A 270 10.75 -17.67 8.78
CA ARG A 270 12.09 -17.38 9.32
C ARG A 270 12.77 -18.61 9.94
N HIS A 271 12.00 -19.45 10.63
CA HIS A 271 12.51 -20.69 11.21
C HIS A 271 13.01 -21.64 10.11
N LEU A 272 12.20 -21.86 9.07
CA LEU A 272 12.55 -22.69 7.91
C LEU A 272 13.82 -22.20 7.21
N LEU A 273 13.93 -20.89 6.98
CA LEU A 273 15.14 -20.30 6.40
C LEU A 273 16.37 -20.57 7.29
N GLY A 274 16.22 -20.47 8.62
CA GLY A 274 17.27 -20.76 9.59
C GLY A 274 17.77 -22.21 9.58
N VAL A 275 16.96 -23.14 9.07
CA VAL A 275 17.33 -24.56 8.89
C VAL A 275 17.63 -24.92 7.42
N GLY A 276 17.82 -23.91 6.57
CA GLY A 276 18.24 -24.09 5.17
C GLY A 276 17.11 -24.41 4.19
N ILE A 277 15.86 -24.15 4.56
CA ILE A 277 14.69 -24.34 3.69
C ILE A 277 14.19 -22.96 3.26
N GLU A 278 14.33 -22.65 1.97
CA GLU A 278 13.89 -21.37 1.40
C GLU A 278 12.37 -21.38 1.20
N PRO A 279 11.60 -20.52 1.90
CA PRO A 279 10.15 -20.51 1.76
C PRO A 279 9.66 -19.67 0.58
N GLY A 280 8.63 -20.17 -0.11
CA GLY A 280 7.95 -19.50 -1.20
C GLY A 280 6.72 -18.69 -0.79
N LEU A 281 6.22 -17.87 -1.72
CA LEU A 281 5.06 -16.99 -1.54
C LEU A 281 3.77 -17.76 -1.20
N ASN A 282 3.62 -18.95 -1.78
CA ASN A 282 2.38 -19.73 -1.75
C ASN A 282 2.51 -21.04 -0.96
N ASP A 283 3.59 -21.20 -0.20
CA ASP A 283 3.94 -22.46 0.47
C ASP A 283 3.19 -22.70 1.79
N PHE A 284 2.40 -21.72 2.24
CA PHE A 284 1.80 -21.69 3.58
C PHE A 284 0.28 -21.64 3.56
N ALA A 285 -0.34 -22.49 4.39
CA ALA A 285 -1.67 -22.29 4.94
C ALA A 285 -1.55 -21.98 6.44
N SER A 286 -2.35 -21.04 6.92
CA SER A 286 -2.34 -20.59 8.32
C SER A 286 -3.76 -20.56 8.87
N ARG A 287 -3.97 -21.14 10.06
CA ARG A 287 -5.28 -21.25 10.71
C ARG A 287 -5.17 -20.89 12.19
N GLU A 288 -5.98 -19.94 12.65
CA GLU A 288 -6.16 -19.71 14.08
C GLU A 288 -6.96 -20.85 14.68
N ILE A 289 -6.44 -21.50 15.72
CA ILE A 289 -7.08 -22.66 16.35
C ILE A 289 -7.66 -22.37 17.73
N ASP A 290 -7.16 -21.32 18.38
CA ASP A 290 -7.50 -20.99 19.75
C ASP A 290 -7.25 -19.50 20.01
N SER A 291 -8.10 -18.89 20.83
CA SER A 291 -7.91 -17.51 21.28
C SER A 291 -8.52 -17.28 22.64
N GLU A 292 -7.72 -16.74 23.57
CA GLU A 292 -8.13 -16.48 24.94
C GLU A 292 -7.86 -15.03 25.32
N ILE A 293 -8.71 -14.47 26.18
CA ILE A 293 -8.48 -13.18 26.82
C ILE A 293 -7.82 -13.45 28.16
N VAL A 294 -6.61 -12.94 28.32
CA VAL A 294 -5.83 -13.00 29.57
C VAL A 294 -5.68 -11.59 30.14
N HIS A 295 -5.11 -11.47 31.34
CA HIS A 295 -4.69 -10.18 31.87
C HIS A 295 -3.16 -10.08 31.75
N ASP A 296 -2.65 -8.97 31.24
CA ASP A 296 -1.21 -8.69 31.21
C ASP A 296 -0.67 -8.44 32.64
N ARG A 297 0.64 -8.22 32.75
CA ARG A 297 1.32 -8.07 34.05
C ARG A 297 0.81 -6.88 34.87
N GLU A 298 0.14 -5.94 34.22
CA GLU A 298 -0.44 -4.73 34.82
C GLU A 298 -1.94 -4.89 35.11
N GLY A 299 -2.50 -6.09 34.88
CA GLY A 299 -3.92 -6.37 35.07
C GLY A 299 -4.81 -5.86 33.94
N ASN A 300 -4.25 -5.38 32.83
CA ASN A 300 -5.05 -4.97 31.67
C ASN A 300 -5.41 -6.18 30.82
N LYS A 301 -6.54 -6.12 30.11
CA LYS A 301 -6.90 -7.17 29.16
C LYS A 301 -5.85 -7.28 28.05
N SER A 302 -5.33 -8.49 27.87
CA SER A 302 -4.47 -8.92 26.77
C SER A 302 -5.06 -10.15 26.10
N LYS A 303 -4.61 -10.48 24.89
CA LYS A 303 -5.13 -11.60 24.11
C LYS A 303 -3.99 -12.56 23.77
N THR A 304 -4.23 -13.85 23.93
CA THR A 304 -3.38 -14.92 23.40
C THR A 304 -4.08 -15.58 22.22
N VAL A 305 -3.31 -16.03 21.24
CA VAL A 305 -3.79 -16.74 20.05
C VAL A 305 -2.82 -17.86 19.74
N LYS A 306 -3.34 -19.03 19.36
CA LYS A 306 -2.54 -20.10 18.78
C LYS A 306 -2.87 -20.21 17.29
N VAL A 307 -1.83 -20.26 16.47
CA VAL A 307 -1.94 -20.39 15.02
C VAL A 307 -1.20 -21.64 14.59
N GLU A 308 -1.85 -22.48 13.81
CA GLU A 308 -1.19 -23.56 13.08
C GLU A 308 -0.82 -23.07 11.69
N VAL A 309 0.42 -23.36 11.28
CA VAL A 309 0.97 -23.02 9.97
C VAL A 309 1.53 -24.29 9.35
N THR A 310 1.04 -24.64 8.18
CA THR A 310 1.54 -25.79 7.42
C THR A 310 2.45 -25.28 6.30
N HIS A 311 3.66 -25.82 6.22
CA HIS A 311 4.55 -25.61 5.08
C HIS A 311 4.45 -26.80 4.12
N PHE A 312 3.83 -26.59 2.97
CA PHE A 312 3.45 -27.66 2.07
C PHE A 312 4.60 -28.35 1.35
N PRO A 313 5.65 -27.66 0.87
CA PRO A 313 6.77 -28.36 0.24
C PRO A 313 7.42 -29.42 1.13
N THR A 314 7.46 -29.18 2.45
CA THR A 314 8.04 -30.12 3.42
C THR A 314 7.01 -30.93 4.19
N GLN A 315 5.71 -30.65 4.01
CA GLN A 315 4.60 -31.23 4.79
C GLN A 315 4.75 -31.06 6.31
N LYS A 316 5.49 -30.03 6.76
CA LYS A 316 5.71 -29.79 8.19
C LYS A 316 4.63 -28.89 8.76
N GLY A 317 4.07 -29.28 9.90
CA GLY A 317 3.16 -28.46 10.69
C GLY A 317 3.91 -27.70 11.77
N PHE A 318 3.49 -26.47 12.04
CA PHE A 318 4.01 -25.67 13.14
C PHE A 318 2.87 -25.05 13.92
N ARG A 319 2.97 -25.04 15.24
CA ARG A 319 2.09 -24.27 16.11
C ARG A 319 2.86 -23.10 16.70
N VAL A 320 2.28 -21.90 16.56
CA VAL A 320 2.85 -20.65 17.07
C VAL A 320 1.94 -20.09 18.13
N HIS A 321 2.48 -19.84 19.32
CA HIS A 321 1.76 -19.19 20.40
C HIS A 321 2.08 -17.70 20.36
N LEU A 322 1.05 -16.87 20.31
CA LEU A 322 1.18 -15.42 20.25
C LEU A 322 0.52 -14.76 21.44
N VAL A 323 1.15 -13.69 21.91
CA VAL A 323 0.59 -12.78 22.90
C VAL A 323 0.51 -11.38 22.31
N GLN A 324 -0.56 -10.68 22.63
CA GLN A 324 -0.71 -9.27 22.29
C GLN A 324 0.29 -8.46 23.12
N THR A 325 1.02 -7.54 22.47
CA THR A 325 2.02 -6.72 23.16
C THR A 325 1.36 -5.62 23.97
N ASP A 326 2.15 -5.02 24.87
CA ASP A 326 1.81 -3.75 25.48
C ASP A 326 1.62 -2.68 24.41
N PRO A 327 0.70 -1.72 24.64
CA PRO A 327 0.46 -0.66 23.68
C PRO A 327 1.66 0.27 23.63
N ILE A 328 2.18 0.49 22.43
CA ILE A 328 3.21 1.50 22.16
C ILE A 328 2.57 2.73 21.53
N GLU A 329 3.15 3.89 21.76
CA GLU A 329 2.75 5.10 21.04
C GLU A 329 3.30 5.05 19.62
N VAL A 330 2.40 5.20 18.66
CA VAL A 330 2.73 5.23 17.24
C VAL A 330 2.15 6.48 16.59
N LEU A 331 2.96 7.14 15.79
CA LEU A 331 2.50 8.18 14.90
C LEU A 331 1.75 7.52 13.75
N THR A 332 0.42 7.57 13.83
CA THR A 332 -0.41 6.88 12.83
C THR A 332 -0.49 7.62 11.51
N SER A 333 -0.24 8.94 11.48
CA SER A 333 -0.15 9.81 10.30
C SER A 333 0.69 11.06 10.57
N CYS A 334 1.22 11.67 9.52
CA CYS A 334 1.83 13.00 9.60
C CYS A 334 0.82 14.05 10.06
N GLY A 335 1.17 14.80 11.09
CA GLY A 335 0.34 15.87 11.65
C GLY A 335 -0.79 15.39 12.57
N GLU A 336 -0.97 14.08 12.75
CA GLU A 336 -1.93 13.50 13.69
C GLU A 336 -1.26 13.21 15.04
N PRO A 337 -1.99 13.30 16.17
CA PRO A 337 -1.45 12.94 17.47
C PRO A 337 -1.08 11.44 17.53
N PRO A 338 -0.08 11.06 18.35
CA PRO A 338 0.26 9.67 18.59
C PRO A 338 -0.97 8.88 19.08
N LYS A 339 -1.09 7.63 18.64
CA LYS A 339 -2.11 6.69 19.14
C LYS A 339 -1.43 5.50 19.76
N LYS A 340 -2.06 4.93 20.77
CA LYS A 340 -1.63 3.65 21.36
C LYS A 340 -2.04 2.50 20.45
N GLN A 341 -1.07 1.72 19.97
CA GLN A 341 -1.33 0.50 19.21
C GLN A 341 -0.65 -0.69 19.88
N ARG A 342 -1.39 -1.80 19.96
CA ARG A 342 -0.84 -3.09 20.37
C ARG A 342 -0.45 -3.88 19.12
N GLY A 343 0.65 -4.62 19.20
CA GLY A 343 1.09 -5.58 18.19
C GLY A 343 0.92 -7.01 18.68
N TRP A 344 1.57 -7.94 17.98
CA TRP A 344 1.62 -9.34 18.34
C TRP A 344 3.07 -9.81 18.43
N LYS A 345 3.34 -10.70 19.38
CA LYS A 345 4.65 -11.31 19.58
C LYS A 345 4.47 -12.82 19.70
N ALA A 346 5.18 -13.58 18.87
CA ALA A 346 5.33 -15.01 19.07
C ALA A 346 6.18 -15.28 20.31
N THR A 347 5.72 -16.19 21.16
CA THR A 347 6.37 -16.61 22.40
C THR A 347 6.87 -18.04 22.34
N VAL A 348 6.19 -18.90 21.58
CA VAL A 348 6.57 -20.31 21.34
C VAL A 348 6.35 -20.63 19.87
N LEU A 349 7.25 -21.42 19.30
CA LEU A 349 7.12 -22.07 18.00
C LEU A 349 7.49 -23.54 18.19
N GLU A 350 6.58 -24.44 17.85
CA GLU A 350 6.69 -25.89 18.02
C GLU A 350 6.35 -26.57 16.68
N GLU A 351 7.16 -27.50 16.22
CA GLU A 351 6.84 -28.38 15.08
C GLU A 351 5.88 -29.47 15.57
N ILE A 352 4.78 -29.73 14.85
CA ILE A 352 3.66 -30.59 15.29
C ILE A 352 3.34 -31.71 14.31
#